data_AF-A0A661W1D5-F1
#
_entry.id   AF-A0A661W1D5-F1
#
_cell.length_a   1.000
_cell.length_b   1.000
_cell.length_c   1.000
_cell.angle_alpha   90.00
_cell.angle_beta   90.00
_cell.angle_gamma   90.00
#
_symmetry.space_group_name_H-M   'P 1'
#
loop_
_entity.id
_entity.type
_entity.pdbx_description
1 polymer ?
#
loop_
_entity_poly.entity_id
_entity_poly.type
_entity_poly.pdbx_seq_one_letter_code
_entity_poly.pdbx_strand_id
1 'polypeptide(L)'
;MRDRRSVDELSLEELEELLRLRKRQARLERVHGKPEGREVLPPSPAARPPLPATLSLSPRASEVGQRYSAVIESAQRKQRRGIRWGWIGDRLLFLVELLAVVGLMLVTAQLLLTVHGLNEESRGQQAAPTATPTPAIGVFLLPGGHTPPDAQGSSAPAPIPAHLRNLVEAITPLPAPTPGPEHAQRIVLPSAGVDAPVVEGDDWESLKKGAGHHLGSANPGERGNCIISAHNDIYGEIFRNLSEVKVGDEILVYTPTQVYRYTVQQSRIIEPTDVSVMAQTSGPVLTLISCYPYGVDTHRIVVIAALEF
;
A
#
# COMPACT_ATOMS: atom_id res chain seq x y z
N MET A 1 -1.04 -19.21 -43.88
CA MET A 1 -0.61 -20.62 -43.77
C MET A 1 -0.42 -20.93 -42.29
N ARG A 2 -1.00 -22.01 -41.75
CA ARG A 2 -0.75 -22.40 -40.35
C ARG A 2 0.62 -23.07 -40.30
N ASP A 3 1.55 -22.44 -39.60
CA ASP A 3 2.82 -23.06 -39.25
C ASP A 3 2.54 -24.31 -38.39
N ARG A 4 3.17 -25.43 -38.74
CA ARG A 4 2.97 -26.75 -38.10
C ARG A 4 4.20 -27.24 -37.35
N ARG A 5 5.23 -26.38 -37.19
CA ARG A 5 6.40 -26.68 -36.37
C ARG A 5 6.00 -26.92 -34.91
N SER A 6 6.69 -27.87 -34.26
CA SER A 6 6.44 -28.22 -32.87
C SER A 6 7.05 -27.17 -31.93
N VAL A 7 6.56 -27.07 -30.68
CA VAL A 7 6.97 -26.02 -29.72
C VAL A 7 8.48 -26.07 -29.44
N ASP A 8 9.08 -27.25 -29.54
CA ASP A 8 10.50 -27.48 -29.27
C ASP A 8 11.42 -27.04 -30.44
N GLU A 9 10.85 -26.71 -31.62
CA GLU A 9 11.57 -26.28 -32.82
C GLU A 9 11.53 -24.76 -33.03
N LEU A 10 10.85 -24.03 -32.16
CA LEU A 10 10.71 -22.57 -32.23
C LEU A 10 11.81 -21.89 -31.42
N SER A 11 12.37 -20.79 -31.93
CA SER A 11 13.26 -19.96 -31.13
C SER A 11 12.50 -19.28 -30.00
N LEU A 12 13.18 -18.91 -28.91
CA LEU A 12 12.58 -18.18 -27.78
C LEU A 12 11.88 -16.89 -28.23
N GLU A 13 12.45 -16.20 -29.22
CA GLU A 13 11.91 -14.96 -29.80
C GLU A 13 10.61 -15.22 -30.57
N GLU A 14 10.56 -16.29 -31.38
CA GLU A 14 9.34 -16.70 -32.11
C GLU A 14 8.22 -17.13 -31.14
N LEU A 15 8.58 -17.80 -30.03
CA LEU A 15 7.63 -18.22 -29.00
C LEU A 15 7.02 -17.02 -28.27
N GLU A 16 7.83 -16.01 -27.93
CA GLU A 16 7.34 -14.78 -27.32
C GLU A 16 6.39 -14.01 -28.24
N GLU A 17 6.68 -13.97 -29.54
CA GLU A 17 5.83 -13.30 -30.53
C GLU A 17 4.48 -14.02 -30.70
N LEU A 18 4.49 -15.36 -30.76
CA LEU A 18 3.29 -16.19 -30.80
C LEU A 18 2.41 -16.01 -29.55
N LEU A 19 3.04 -15.93 -28.37
CA LEU A 19 2.32 -15.69 -27.11
C LEU A 19 1.70 -14.28 -27.07
N ARG A 20 2.40 -13.25 -27.55
CA ARG A 20 1.85 -11.89 -27.67
C ARG A 20 0.63 -11.85 -28.59
N LEU A 21 0.70 -12.51 -29.75
CA LEU A 21 -0.42 -12.58 -30.70
C LEU A 21 -1.63 -13.32 -30.12
N ARG A 22 -1.42 -14.46 -29.44
CA ARG A 22 -2.50 -15.21 -28.77
C ARG A 22 -3.16 -14.43 -27.63
N LYS A 23 -2.37 -13.71 -26.83
CA LYS A 23 -2.89 -12.85 -25.75
C LYS A 23 -3.75 -11.70 -26.30
N ARG A 24 -3.37 -11.14 -27.46
CA ARG A 24 -4.17 -10.11 -28.15
C ARG A 24 -5.48 -10.65 -28.71
N GLN A 25 -5.47 -11.86 -29.30
CA GLN A 25 -6.69 -12.52 -29.79
C GLN A 25 -7.68 -12.83 -28.66
N ALA A 26 -7.21 -13.39 -27.54
CA ALA A 26 -8.07 -13.66 -26.38
C ALA A 26 -8.73 -12.40 -25.81
N ARG A 27 -8.05 -11.24 -25.89
CA ARG A 27 -8.60 -9.95 -25.48
C ARG A 27 -9.73 -9.49 -26.42
N LEU A 28 -9.57 -9.70 -27.73
CA LEU A 28 -10.60 -9.37 -28.72
C LEU A 28 -11.83 -10.28 -28.62
N GLU A 29 -11.64 -11.56 -28.29
CA GLU A 29 -12.74 -12.50 -28.07
C GLU A 29 -13.57 -12.14 -26.83
N ARG A 30 -12.95 -11.66 -25.75
CA ARG A 30 -13.70 -11.14 -24.58
C ARG A 30 -14.53 -9.90 -24.90
N VAL A 31 -14.08 -9.07 -25.83
CA VAL A 31 -14.79 -7.86 -26.26
C VAL A 31 -15.96 -8.22 -27.18
N HIS A 32 -15.82 -9.23 -28.05
CA HIS A 32 -16.89 -9.68 -28.96
C HIS A 32 -17.85 -10.72 -28.35
N GLY A 33 -17.52 -11.33 -27.21
CA GLY A 33 -18.28 -12.41 -26.58
C GLY A 33 -19.51 -12.01 -25.75
N LYS A 34 -20.00 -10.77 -25.85
CA LYS A 34 -21.19 -10.31 -25.10
C LYS A 34 -22.38 -10.15 -26.05
N PRO A 35 -23.38 -11.06 -26.05
CA PRO A 35 -24.56 -10.88 -26.89
C PRO A 35 -25.53 -9.91 -26.19
N GLU A 36 -25.76 -8.74 -26.79
CA GLU A 36 -26.91 -7.90 -26.49
C GLU A 36 -28.16 -8.57 -27.06
N GLY A 37 -29.11 -8.90 -26.18
CA GLY A 37 -30.42 -9.39 -26.56
C GLY A 37 -31.25 -8.27 -27.19
N ARG A 38 -31.60 -8.43 -28.46
CA ARG A 38 -32.77 -7.78 -29.07
C ARG A 38 -33.31 -8.67 -30.19
N GLU A 39 -34.25 -9.53 -29.82
CA GLU A 39 -35.03 -10.36 -30.74
C GLU A 39 -35.94 -9.47 -31.60
N VAL A 40 -35.75 -9.51 -32.91
CA VAL A 40 -36.70 -9.01 -33.91
C VAL A 40 -37.20 -10.24 -34.68
N LEU A 41 -38.48 -10.57 -34.48
CA LEU A 41 -39.20 -11.58 -35.24
C LEU A 41 -39.36 -11.16 -36.72
N PRO A 42 -39.26 -12.10 -37.69
CA PRO A 42 -39.99 -11.98 -38.95
C PRO A 42 -41.18 -12.97 -39.03
N PRO A 43 -42.24 -12.64 -39.79
CA PRO A 43 -43.51 -13.35 -39.78
C PRO A 43 -43.55 -14.59 -40.69
N SER A 44 -44.41 -15.52 -40.28
CA SER A 44 -44.87 -16.73 -40.97
C SER A 44 -45.65 -16.41 -42.27
N PRO A 45 -45.58 -17.27 -43.31
CA PRO A 45 -46.63 -17.38 -44.31
C PRO A 45 -47.41 -18.68 -44.18
N ALA A 46 -48.73 -18.52 -44.06
CA ALA A 46 -49.73 -19.57 -44.13
C ALA A 46 -50.17 -19.86 -45.59
N ALA A 47 -50.79 -21.03 -45.74
CA ALA A 47 -51.83 -21.41 -46.71
C ALA A 47 -51.42 -22.03 -48.08
N ARG A 48 -51.61 -23.37 -48.14
CA ARG A 48 -52.11 -24.17 -49.29
C ARG A 48 -53.64 -24.01 -49.42
N PRO A 49 -54.33 -24.26 -50.57
CA PRO A 49 -54.59 -25.61 -51.18
C PRO A 49 -54.93 -25.59 -52.71
N PRO A 50 -55.59 -26.60 -53.36
CA PRO A 50 -55.52 -28.08 -53.36
C PRO A 50 -55.24 -28.74 -54.77
N LEU A 51 -55.22 -30.09 -54.80
CA LEU A 51 -54.91 -31.06 -55.89
C LEU A 51 -56.04 -31.24 -56.95
N PRO A 52 -55.87 -32.06 -58.05
CA PRO A 52 -55.93 -33.56 -58.05
C PRO A 52 -54.83 -34.24 -58.93
N ALA A 53 -54.17 -35.32 -58.49
CA ALA A 53 -54.51 -36.75 -58.56
C ALA A 53 -54.32 -37.43 -59.93
N THR A 54 -53.30 -38.30 -60.05
CA THR A 54 -53.33 -39.54 -60.87
C THR A 54 -52.23 -40.53 -60.48
N LEU A 55 -52.65 -41.80 -60.27
CA LEU A 55 -51.96 -43.09 -60.50
C LEU A 55 -50.87 -43.49 -59.47
N SER A 56 -51.17 -44.36 -58.49
CA SER A 56 -51.28 -45.84 -58.54
C SER A 56 -49.96 -46.58 -58.75
N LEU A 57 -49.50 -47.26 -57.69
CA LEU A 57 -49.11 -48.70 -57.66
C LEU A 57 -48.56 -49.09 -56.28
N SER A 58 -48.80 -50.34 -55.95
CA SER A 58 -48.81 -50.97 -54.60
C SER A 58 -47.45 -51.63 -54.24
N PRO A 59 -47.31 -52.32 -53.08
CA PRO A 59 -46.18 -52.20 -52.15
C PRO A 59 -45.12 -53.28 -52.30
N ARG A 60 -43.87 -53.00 -51.89
CA ARG A 60 -42.90 -54.05 -51.52
C ARG A 60 -41.74 -53.52 -50.67
N ALA A 61 -41.37 -54.33 -49.67
CA ALA A 61 -40.13 -54.30 -48.89
C ALA A 61 -40.08 -53.43 -47.62
N SER A 62 -40.93 -53.77 -46.65
CA SER A 62 -40.71 -53.49 -45.23
C SER A 62 -40.28 -54.78 -44.52
N GLU A 63 -38.99 -55.17 -44.54
CA GLU A 63 -38.54 -56.28 -43.68
C GLU A 63 -37.01 -56.49 -43.51
N VAL A 64 -36.17 -55.45 -43.62
CA VAL A 64 -34.69 -55.63 -43.44
C VAL A 64 -34.06 -54.71 -42.37
N GLY A 65 -34.80 -53.72 -41.86
CA GLY A 65 -34.28 -52.76 -40.86
C GLY A 65 -34.40 -53.16 -39.39
N GLN A 66 -35.09 -54.26 -39.05
CA GLN A 66 -35.45 -54.59 -37.66
C GLN A 66 -34.61 -55.68 -36.99
N ARG A 67 -33.56 -56.20 -37.65
CA ARG A 67 -32.74 -57.30 -37.07
C ARG A 67 -31.37 -56.89 -36.50
N TYR A 68 -31.00 -55.60 -36.58
CA TYR A 68 -29.72 -55.10 -36.01
C TYR A 68 -29.87 -54.24 -34.75
N SER A 69 -31.09 -53.93 -34.29
CA SER A 69 -31.31 -53.19 -33.04
C SER A 69 -31.41 -54.09 -31.80
N ALA A 70 -31.73 -55.37 -31.95
CA ALA A 70 -31.98 -56.28 -30.83
C ALA A 70 -30.70 -56.87 -30.18
N VAL A 71 -29.50 -56.63 -30.75
CA VAL A 71 -28.23 -57.13 -30.21
C VAL A 71 -27.41 -56.05 -29.50
N ILE A 72 -27.77 -54.76 -29.64
CA ILE A 72 -27.16 -53.68 -28.83
C ILE A 72 -27.93 -53.45 -27.53
N GLU A 73 -29.20 -53.86 -27.45
CA GLU A 73 -30.03 -53.63 -26.26
C GLU A 73 -29.80 -54.65 -25.11
N SER A 74 -29.14 -55.78 -25.39
CA SER A 74 -28.86 -56.82 -24.37
C SER A 74 -27.52 -56.65 -23.63
N ALA A 75 -26.69 -55.67 -24.01
CA ALA A 75 -25.41 -55.39 -23.35
C ALA A 75 -25.49 -54.41 -22.17
N GLN A 76 -26.68 -53.89 -21.82
CA GLN A 76 -26.83 -52.86 -20.79
C GLN A 76 -27.73 -53.23 -19.60
N ARG A 77 -27.89 -54.52 -19.31
CA ARG A 77 -28.57 -54.97 -18.08
C ARG A 77 -27.62 -55.72 -17.13
N LYS A 78 -26.80 -54.94 -16.42
CA LYS A 78 -26.35 -55.32 -15.07
C LYS A 78 -26.21 -54.08 -14.20
N GLN A 79 -27.35 -53.48 -13.90
CA GLN A 79 -27.47 -52.43 -12.90
C GLN A 79 -27.23 -53.05 -11.53
N ARG A 80 -25.96 -53.05 -11.10
CA ARG A 80 -25.61 -53.24 -9.70
C ARG A 80 -26.26 -52.10 -8.92
N ARG A 81 -27.29 -52.41 -8.13
CA ARG A 81 -27.73 -51.58 -6.99
C ARG A 81 -26.61 -51.60 -5.95
N GLY A 82 -25.54 -50.85 -6.22
CA GLY A 82 -24.62 -50.41 -5.19
C GLY A 82 -25.21 -49.15 -4.58
N ILE A 83 -25.31 -49.11 -3.25
CA ILE A 83 -25.63 -47.90 -2.48
C ILE A 83 -24.81 -46.73 -3.06
N ARG A 84 -25.42 -45.56 -3.26
CA ARG A 84 -24.78 -44.36 -3.85
C ARG A 84 -23.73 -43.77 -2.90
N TRP A 85 -22.65 -44.50 -2.64
CA TRP A 85 -21.55 -44.09 -1.77
C TRP A 85 -20.89 -42.79 -2.27
N GLY A 86 -20.89 -42.53 -3.59
CA GLY A 86 -20.40 -41.27 -4.15
C GLY A 86 -21.18 -40.05 -3.66
N TRP A 87 -22.52 -40.13 -3.57
CA TRP A 87 -23.33 -38.99 -3.11
C TRP A 87 -23.14 -38.67 -1.63
N ILE A 88 -22.84 -39.69 -0.82
CA ILE A 88 -22.52 -39.53 0.61
C ILE A 88 -21.10 -38.98 0.76
N GLY A 89 -20.15 -39.47 -0.05
CA GLY A 89 -18.77 -38.98 -0.10
C GLY A 89 -18.67 -37.53 -0.55
N ASP A 90 -19.39 -37.14 -1.61
CA ASP A 90 -19.41 -35.78 -2.14
C ASP A 90 -19.95 -34.78 -1.10
N ARG A 91 -20.97 -35.18 -0.33
CA ARG A 91 -21.50 -34.35 0.77
C ARG A 91 -20.58 -34.26 1.97
N LEU A 92 -19.84 -35.33 2.26
CA LEU A 92 -18.85 -35.33 3.33
C LEU A 92 -17.65 -34.45 2.97
N LEU A 93 -17.18 -34.52 1.72
CA LEU A 93 -16.08 -33.69 1.22
C LEU A 93 -16.47 -32.20 1.25
N PHE A 94 -17.69 -31.86 0.82
CA PHE A 94 -18.22 -30.50 0.93
C PHE A 94 -18.31 -30.01 2.38
N LEU A 95 -18.68 -30.88 3.33
CA LEU A 95 -18.70 -30.54 4.76
C LEU A 95 -17.29 -30.28 5.32
N VAL A 96 -16.30 -31.08 4.92
CA VAL A 96 -14.90 -30.88 5.31
C VAL A 96 -14.36 -29.57 4.75
N GLU A 97 -14.65 -29.26 3.48
CA GLU A 97 -14.27 -28.00 2.86
C GLU A 97 -14.91 -26.80 3.56
N LEU A 98 -16.22 -26.87 3.85
CA LEU A 98 -16.93 -25.83 4.59
C LEU A 98 -16.31 -25.61 5.98
N LEU A 99 -16.02 -26.69 6.71
CA LEU A 99 -15.36 -26.61 8.02
C LEU A 99 -13.95 -26.02 7.92
N ALA A 100 -13.19 -26.35 6.87
CA ALA A 100 -11.88 -25.77 6.64
C ALA A 100 -11.94 -24.26 6.38
N VAL A 101 -12.92 -23.80 5.58
CA VAL A 101 -13.13 -22.37 5.30
C VAL A 101 -13.59 -21.62 6.55
N VAL A 102 -14.54 -22.19 7.32
CA VAL A 102 -14.99 -21.60 8.58
C VAL A 102 -13.84 -21.54 9.59
N GLY A 103 -13.04 -22.60 9.70
CA GLY A 103 -11.86 -22.63 10.54
C GLY A 103 -10.83 -21.57 10.14
N LEU A 104 -10.55 -21.43 8.84
CA LEU A 104 -9.67 -20.39 8.33
C LEU A 104 -10.20 -19.00 8.68
N MET A 105 -11.49 -18.74 8.45
CA MET A 105 -12.14 -17.48 8.82
C MET A 105 -11.95 -17.15 10.31
N LEU A 106 -12.20 -18.13 11.19
CA LEU A 106 -12.04 -17.95 12.63
C LEU A 106 -10.59 -17.64 13.01
N VAL A 107 -9.61 -18.33 12.42
CA VAL A 107 -8.18 -18.06 12.66
C VAL A 107 -7.82 -16.64 12.20
N THR A 108 -8.25 -16.21 11.01
CA THR A 108 -8.03 -14.84 10.55
C THR A 108 -8.71 -13.80 11.43
N ALA A 109 -9.95 -14.05 11.86
CA ALA A 109 -10.67 -13.13 12.75
C ALA A 109 -9.95 -12.99 14.10
N GLN A 110 -9.51 -14.11 14.68
CA GLN A 110 -8.75 -14.11 15.92
C GLN A 110 -7.41 -13.39 15.76
N LEU A 111 -6.72 -13.58 14.64
CA LEU A 111 -5.48 -12.87 14.32
C LEU A 111 -5.71 -11.37 14.23
N LEU A 112 -6.75 -10.92 13.51
CA LEU A 112 -7.07 -9.50 13.38
C LEU A 112 -7.42 -8.87 14.73
N LEU A 113 -8.24 -9.54 15.55
CA LEU A 113 -8.55 -9.07 16.90
C LEU A 113 -7.29 -8.95 17.77
N THR A 114 -6.37 -9.91 17.66
CA THR A 114 -5.09 -9.89 18.40
C THR A 114 -4.20 -8.74 17.93
N VAL A 115 -4.08 -8.53 16.62
CA VAL A 115 -3.29 -7.43 16.04
C VAL A 115 -3.87 -6.06 16.44
N HIS A 116 -5.19 -5.92 16.43
CA HIS A 116 -5.84 -4.69 16.90
C HIS A 116 -5.55 -4.42 18.38
N GLY A 117 -5.64 -5.44 19.24
CA GLY A 117 -5.31 -5.30 20.66
C GLY A 117 -3.84 -4.93 20.90
N LEU A 118 -2.91 -5.60 20.23
CA LEU A 118 -1.48 -5.28 20.32
C LEU A 118 -1.17 -3.86 19.84
N ASN A 119 -1.85 -3.37 18.81
CA ASN A 119 -1.66 -2.01 18.31
C ASN A 119 -2.17 -0.95 19.32
N GLU A 120 -3.28 -1.23 20.03
CA GLU A 120 -3.77 -0.37 21.10
C GLU A 120 -2.84 -0.37 22.32
N GLU A 121 -2.33 -1.54 22.72
CA GLU A 121 -1.34 -1.66 23.80
C GLU A 121 -0.02 -0.95 23.45
N SER A 122 0.46 -1.10 22.21
CA SER A 122 1.66 -0.42 21.70
C SER A 122 1.48 1.10 21.73
N ARG A 123 0.31 1.61 21.31
CA ARG A 123 -0.03 3.03 21.41
C ARG A 123 0.00 3.54 22.86
N GLY A 124 -0.44 2.73 23.82
CA GLY A 124 -0.35 3.05 25.25
C GLY A 124 1.08 3.12 25.78
N GLN A 125 1.99 2.28 25.26
CA GLN A 125 3.41 2.27 25.66
C GLN A 125 4.24 3.34 24.93
N GLN A 126 3.86 3.72 23.71
CA GLN A 126 4.51 4.79 22.92
C GLN A 126 3.95 6.19 23.17
N ALA A 127 2.85 6.32 23.93
CA ALA A 127 2.55 7.58 24.59
C ALA A 127 3.69 7.87 25.56
N ALA A 128 4.67 8.65 25.11
CA ALA A 128 5.75 9.16 25.95
C ALA A 128 5.13 9.65 27.26
N PRO A 129 5.72 9.33 28.43
CA PRO A 129 5.22 9.85 29.69
C PRO A 129 5.05 11.35 29.48
N THR A 130 3.82 11.85 29.70
CA THR A 130 3.58 13.29 29.79
C THR A 130 4.70 13.78 30.69
N ALA A 131 5.60 14.61 30.14
CA ALA A 131 6.64 15.21 30.94
C ALA A 131 5.89 16.01 31.98
N THR A 132 5.65 15.40 33.14
CA THR A 132 5.30 16.13 34.36
C THR A 132 6.41 17.15 34.40
N PRO A 133 6.10 18.45 34.23
CA PRO A 133 7.13 19.46 34.28
C PRO A 133 7.80 19.20 35.61
N THR A 134 9.02 18.67 35.55
CA THR A 134 9.83 18.55 36.74
C THR A 134 9.90 19.99 37.16
N PRO A 135 9.31 20.36 38.31
CA PRO A 135 9.37 21.74 38.73
C PRO A 135 10.84 22.06 38.64
N ALA A 136 11.18 23.06 37.81
CA ALA A 136 12.53 23.55 37.82
C ALA A 136 12.75 23.86 39.30
N ILE A 137 13.57 23.06 39.98
CA ILE A 137 14.11 23.42 41.27
C ILE A 137 15.08 24.54 40.89
N GLY A 138 14.50 25.70 40.57
CA GLY A 138 15.20 26.95 40.67
C GLY A 138 15.68 26.91 42.10
N VAL A 139 16.99 26.94 42.27
CA VAL A 139 17.57 27.36 43.53
C VAL A 139 17.10 28.81 43.69
N PHE A 140 15.86 28.98 44.15
CA PHE A 140 15.39 30.21 44.73
C PHE A 140 16.20 30.26 46.01
N LEU A 141 17.33 30.97 45.94
CA LEU A 141 17.95 31.56 47.10
C LEU A 141 16.83 32.35 47.76
N LEU A 142 16.15 31.72 48.72
CA LEU A 142 15.27 32.41 49.65
C LEU A 142 16.09 33.60 50.15
N PRO A 143 15.67 34.86 49.93
CA PRO A 143 16.34 36.00 50.54
C PRO A 143 16.03 35.92 52.03
N GLY A 144 16.83 35.13 52.74
CA GLY A 144 16.44 34.63 54.05
C GLY A 144 17.53 33.82 54.74
N GLY A 145 18.79 34.14 54.50
CA GLY A 145 19.86 33.95 55.48
C GLY A 145 20.33 35.34 55.86
N HIS A 146 19.96 35.80 57.06
CA HIS A 146 20.22 37.16 57.54
C HIS A 146 21.70 37.51 57.45
N THR A 147 22.10 38.28 56.43
CA THR A 147 23.31 39.08 56.48
C THR A 147 22.89 40.50 56.82
N PRO A 148 23.42 41.10 57.91
CA PRO A 148 23.23 42.52 58.17
C PRO A 148 23.66 43.29 56.92
N PRO A 149 22.89 44.29 56.45
CA PRO A 149 23.33 45.14 55.36
C PRO A 149 24.65 45.79 55.77
N ASP A 150 25.64 45.74 54.87
CA ASP A 150 26.80 46.61 55.00
C ASP A 150 26.37 48.08 54.80
N ALA A 151 27.23 49.02 55.18
CA ALA A 151 26.92 50.45 55.12
C ALA A 151 26.62 50.99 53.70
N GLN A 152 26.71 50.15 52.66
CA GLN A 152 26.43 50.48 51.26
C GLN A 152 25.21 49.74 50.67
N GLY A 153 24.51 48.89 51.43
CA GLY A 153 23.25 48.27 51.00
C GLY A 153 23.39 47.21 49.89
N SER A 154 24.58 46.60 49.75
CA SER A 154 24.85 45.59 48.73
C SER A 154 24.69 44.17 49.31
N SER A 155 23.72 43.41 48.82
CA SER A 155 23.61 41.97 49.12
C SER A 155 24.45 41.17 48.14
N ALA A 156 25.76 41.11 48.35
CA ALA A 156 26.60 40.13 47.66
C ALA A 156 26.37 38.76 48.33
N PRO A 157 25.88 37.73 47.60
CA PRO A 157 25.78 36.39 48.15
C PRO A 157 27.17 35.94 48.57
N ALA A 158 27.32 35.46 49.81
CA ALA A 158 28.61 34.93 50.25
C ALA A 158 29.03 33.76 49.33
N PRO A 159 30.32 33.67 48.97
CA PRO A 159 30.81 32.56 48.17
C PRO A 159 30.52 31.23 48.88
N ILE A 160 30.14 30.22 48.09
CA ILE A 160 29.78 28.87 48.56
C ILE A 160 30.78 28.42 49.64
N PRO A 161 30.31 28.01 50.84
CA PRO A 161 31.17 27.54 51.92
C PRO A 161 32.15 26.48 51.45
N ALA A 162 33.42 26.57 51.88
CA ALA A 162 34.50 25.73 51.35
C ALA A 162 34.22 24.22 51.44
N HIS A 163 33.49 23.78 52.47
CA HIS A 163 33.10 22.37 52.68
C HIS A 163 32.00 21.88 51.73
N LEU A 164 31.25 22.80 51.09
CA LEU A 164 30.20 22.47 50.12
C LEU A 164 30.66 22.61 48.68
N ARG A 165 31.82 23.24 48.43
CA ARG A 165 32.37 23.39 47.06
C ARG A 165 32.54 22.04 46.38
N ASN A 166 33.10 21.05 47.08
CA ASN A 166 33.32 19.71 46.55
C ASN A 166 32.02 18.95 46.23
N LEU A 167 30.93 19.24 46.94
CA LEU A 167 29.62 18.63 46.68
C LEU A 167 28.91 19.26 45.49
N VAL A 168 29.05 20.57 45.30
CA VAL A 168 28.47 21.32 44.17
C VAL A 168 29.28 21.09 42.89
N GLU A 169 30.60 21.03 42.98
CA GLU A 169 31.50 20.77 41.86
C GLU A 169 31.38 19.31 41.36
N ALA A 170 30.98 18.38 42.22
CA ALA A 170 30.64 17.01 41.85
C ALA A 170 29.31 16.90 41.08
N ILE A 171 28.44 17.92 41.15
CA ILE A 171 27.26 18.04 40.29
C ILE A 171 27.70 18.82 39.06
N THR A 172 28.62 18.24 38.28
CA THR A 172 28.82 18.71 36.91
C THR A 172 27.48 18.60 36.19
N PRO A 173 26.99 19.65 35.50
CA PRO A 173 25.85 19.47 34.61
C PRO A 173 26.24 18.34 33.66
N LEU A 174 25.43 17.26 33.66
CA LEU A 174 25.63 16.19 32.70
C LEU A 174 25.76 16.85 31.33
N PRO A 175 26.79 16.52 30.54
CA PRO A 175 26.88 17.03 29.18
C PRO A 175 25.53 16.75 28.53
N ALA A 176 24.94 17.77 27.89
CA ALA A 176 23.74 17.55 27.10
C ALA A 176 24.00 16.32 26.21
N PRO A 177 23.09 15.34 26.17
CA PRO A 177 23.30 14.15 25.38
C PRO A 177 23.72 14.58 23.98
N THR A 178 24.81 14.01 23.46
CA THR A 178 25.22 14.25 22.08
C THR A 178 23.98 14.09 21.21
N PRO A 179 23.58 15.10 20.41
CA PRO A 179 22.40 15.00 19.58
C PRO A 179 22.43 13.67 18.82
N GLY A 180 21.37 12.88 18.99
CA GLY A 180 21.23 11.63 18.27
C GLY A 180 21.03 11.88 16.78
N PRO A 181 20.93 10.82 15.96
CA PRO A 181 20.56 10.98 14.56
C PRO A 181 19.18 11.64 14.48
N GLU A 182 19.11 12.86 13.96
CA GLU A 182 17.89 13.67 13.78
C GLU A 182 17.03 13.15 12.62
N HIS A 183 16.95 11.84 12.45
CA HIS A 183 16.18 11.23 11.37
C HIS A 183 14.68 11.57 11.48
N ALA A 184 14.05 11.75 10.33
CA ALA A 184 12.62 11.96 10.25
C ALA A 184 11.86 10.70 10.72
N GLN A 185 10.90 10.87 11.63
CA GLN A 185 10.04 9.77 12.12
C GLN A 185 8.61 9.89 11.62
N ARG A 186 8.14 11.10 11.35
CA ARG A 186 6.79 11.36 10.86
C ARG A 186 6.77 12.66 10.08
N ILE A 187 5.98 12.67 9.02
CA ILE A 187 5.73 13.86 8.20
C ILE A 187 4.24 14.19 8.23
N VAL A 188 3.93 15.48 8.39
CA VAL A 188 2.58 16.01 8.33
C VAL A 188 2.55 17.17 7.33
N LEU A 189 1.69 17.07 6.32
CA LEU A 189 1.43 18.13 5.35
C LEU A 189 -0.09 18.32 5.25
N PRO A 190 -0.64 19.27 6.04
CA PRO A 190 -2.09 19.42 6.19
C PRO A 190 -2.81 19.73 4.88
N SER A 191 -2.22 20.54 3.99
CA SER A 191 -2.87 20.98 2.75
C SER A 191 -3.14 19.83 1.77
N ALA A 192 -2.33 18.76 1.83
CA ALA A 192 -2.52 17.54 1.04
C ALA A 192 -3.11 16.37 1.85
N GLY A 193 -3.45 16.58 3.14
CA GLY A 193 -3.99 15.55 4.02
C GLY A 193 -3.00 14.45 4.38
N VAL A 194 -1.69 14.76 4.37
CA VAL A 194 -0.64 13.78 4.67
C VAL A 194 -0.36 13.76 6.17
N ASP A 195 -0.40 12.56 6.74
CA ASP A 195 0.06 12.26 8.10
C ASP A 195 0.58 10.82 8.11
N ALA A 196 1.89 10.64 8.00
CA ALA A 196 2.49 9.34 7.77
C ALA A 196 3.82 9.15 8.53
N PRO A 197 4.14 7.90 8.94
CA PRO A 197 5.46 7.59 9.47
C PRO A 197 6.51 7.74 8.37
N VAL A 198 7.71 8.15 8.77
CA VAL A 198 8.89 8.19 7.93
C VAL A 198 9.82 7.06 8.33
N VAL A 199 10.28 6.30 7.34
CA VAL A 199 11.23 5.20 7.48
C VAL A 199 12.53 5.55 6.78
N GLU A 200 13.64 4.97 7.22
CA GLU A 200 14.93 5.11 6.55
C GLU A 200 14.98 4.27 5.27
N GLY A 201 15.39 4.88 4.17
CA GLY A 201 15.41 4.28 2.84
C GLY A 201 14.15 4.55 2.02
N ASP A 202 14.34 4.66 0.71
CA ASP A 202 13.29 4.85 -0.29
C ASP A 202 13.26 3.73 -1.34
N ASP A 203 13.77 2.55 -0.98
CA ASP A 203 13.62 1.33 -1.77
C ASP A 203 12.19 0.77 -1.68
N TRP A 204 11.90 -0.19 -2.56
CA TRP A 204 10.58 -0.81 -2.68
C TRP A 204 10.04 -1.41 -1.37
N GLU A 205 10.88 -2.00 -0.52
CA GLU A 205 10.40 -2.59 0.74
C GLU A 205 10.21 -1.55 1.83
N SER A 206 10.97 -0.45 1.78
CA SER A 206 10.84 0.67 2.72
C SER A 206 9.58 1.49 2.42
N LEU A 207 9.31 1.82 1.16
CA LEU A 207 8.13 2.60 0.76
C LEU A 207 6.78 1.88 0.97
N LYS A 208 6.77 0.56 1.21
CA LYS A 208 5.57 -0.16 1.67
C LYS A 208 5.17 0.18 3.10
N LYS A 209 6.12 0.62 3.92
CA LYS A 209 5.94 0.83 5.37
C LYS A 209 5.58 2.28 5.71
N GLY A 210 5.88 3.23 4.83
CA GLY A 210 5.68 4.66 5.07
C GLY A 210 6.35 5.51 4.01
N ALA A 211 6.51 6.80 4.31
CA ALA A 211 7.34 7.68 3.51
C ALA A 211 8.81 7.34 3.76
N GLY A 212 9.63 7.28 2.71
CA GLY A 212 11.04 6.92 2.79
C GLY A 212 11.94 8.15 2.81
N HIS A 213 12.80 8.26 3.82
CA HIS A 213 13.90 9.21 3.85
C HIS A 213 15.06 8.68 2.99
N HIS A 214 15.51 9.46 2.02
CA HIS A 214 16.57 9.04 1.10
C HIS A 214 17.92 8.92 1.83
N LEU A 215 18.56 7.77 1.71
CA LEU A 215 19.82 7.48 2.38
C LEU A 215 20.94 8.40 1.85
N GLY A 216 21.65 9.05 2.76
CA GLY A 216 22.72 9.99 2.42
C GLY A 216 22.24 11.39 2.03
N SER A 217 20.92 11.64 2.08
CA SER A 217 20.38 13.01 2.10
C SER A 217 20.53 13.62 3.50
N ALA A 218 20.35 14.93 3.62
CA ALA A 218 20.53 15.63 4.90
C ALA A 218 19.39 15.27 5.87
N ASN A 219 19.67 15.24 7.18
CA ASN A 219 18.57 15.11 8.15
C ASN A 219 17.74 16.40 8.20
N PRO A 220 16.48 16.33 8.68
CA PRO A 220 15.69 17.51 8.99
C PRO A 220 16.47 18.55 9.83
N GLY A 221 16.48 19.80 9.36
CA GLY A 221 17.15 20.92 10.02
C GLY A 221 18.64 21.06 9.71
N GLU A 222 19.27 20.02 9.18
CA GLU A 222 20.66 20.10 8.77
C GLU A 222 20.83 20.91 7.49
N ARG A 223 22.01 21.50 7.34
CA ARG A 223 22.39 22.15 6.09
C ARG A 223 22.46 21.11 4.97
N GLY A 224 21.59 21.24 3.99
CA GLY A 224 21.54 20.34 2.85
C GLY A 224 20.10 20.09 2.43
N ASN A 225 19.93 19.10 1.56
CA ASN A 225 18.63 18.69 1.04
C ASN A 225 18.20 17.39 1.72
N CYS A 226 17.16 17.46 2.55
CA CYS A 226 16.46 16.31 3.11
C CYS A 226 15.42 15.83 2.10
N ILE A 227 15.51 14.58 1.67
CA ILE A 227 14.67 14.06 0.60
C ILE A 227 13.75 12.99 1.16
N ILE A 228 12.44 13.17 0.97
CA ILE A 228 11.43 12.21 1.39
C ILE A 228 10.59 11.79 0.18
N SER A 229 10.53 10.49 -0.06
CA SER A 229 9.81 9.88 -1.18
C SER A 229 8.62 9.07 -0.67
N ALA A 230 7.49 9.07 -1.37
CA ALA A 230 6.39 8.15 -1.06
C ALA A 230 5.53 7.85 -2.29
N HIS A 231 4.82 6.73 -2.26
CA HIS A 231 3.86 6.38 -3.31
C HIS A 231 2.63 7.31 -3.31
N ASN A 232 2.10 7.56 -4.50
CA ASN A 232 0.86 8.31 -4.71
C ASN A 232 -0.35 7.41 -4.99
N ASP A 233 -0.16 6.16 -5.42
CA ASP A 233 -1.21 5.27 -5.98
C ASP A 233 -1.28 3.87 -5.34
N ILE A 234 -0.29 3.52 -4.51
CA ILE A 234 -0.20 2.25 -3.79
C ILE A 234 0.25 2.47 -2.34
N TYR A 235 0.13 1.42 -1.52
CA TYR A 235 0.62 1.36 -0.14
C TYR A 235 0.22 2.58 0.72
N GLY A 236 -1.08 2.87 0.75
CA GLY A 236 -1.64 3.98 1.53
C GLY A 236 -1.68 5.32 0.78
N GLU A 237 -1.08 5.41 -0.40
CA GLU A 237 -1.16 6.60 -1.26
C GLU A 237 -0.73 7.88 -0.53
N ILE A 238 0.33 7.80 0.29
CA ILE A 238 0.73 8.86 1.23
C ILE A 238 0.88 10.22 0.52
N PHE A 239 1.40 10.25 -0.70
CA PHE A 239 1.57 11.47 -1.50
C PHE A 239 0.56 11.60 -2.65
N ARG A 240 -0.63 11.02 -2.51
CA ARG A 240 -1.72 11.10 -3.51
C ARG A 240 -1.97 12.52 -4.01
N ASN A 241 -2.10 13.46 -3.08
CA ASN A 241 -2.49 14.84 -3.35
C ASN A 241 -1.29 15.79 -3.36
N LEU A 242 -0.06 15.28 -3.50
CA LEU A 242 1.15 16.12 -3.48
C LEU A 242 1.16 17.16 -4.62
N SER A 243 0.45 16.92 -5.72
CA SER A 243 0.28 17.89 -6.81
C SER A 243 -0.65 19.07 -6.47
N GLU A 244 -1.43 18.98 -5.38
CA GLU A 244 -2.36 20.04 -4.95
C GLU A 244 -1.70 21.06 -4.03
N VAL A 245 -0.49 20.76 -3.56
CA VAL A 245 0.31 21.59 -2.65
C VAL A 245 0.71 22.89 -3.31
N LYS A 246 0.58 23.99 -2.57
CA LYS A 246 0.84 25.35 -3.05
C LYS A 246 2.02 25.98 -2.32
N VAL A 247 2.61 26.97 -2.96
CA VAL A 247 3.63 27.82 -2.34
C VAL A 247 3.03 28.49 -1.11
N GLY A 248 3.76 28.46 0.01
CA GLY A 248 3.31 28.93 1.31
C GLY A 248 2.67 27.86 2.21
N ASP A 249 2.39 26.66 1.70
CA ASP A 249 1.91 25.56 2.54
C ASP A 249 2.99 25.10 3.52
N GLU A 250 2.56 24.68 4.71
CA GLU A 250 3.44 24.20 5.77
C GLU A 250 3.62 22.68 5.72
N ILE A 251 4.86 22.23 5.89
CA ILE A 251 5.23 20.83 6.09
C ILE A 251 5.91 20.70 7.46
N LEU A 252 5.43 19.80 8.30
CA LEU A 252 6.00 19.49 9.60
C LEU A 252 6.71 18.15 9.55
N VAL A 253 7.99 18.13 9.94
CA VAL A 253 8.79 16.91 10.05
C VAL A 253 9.16 16.71 11.52
N TYR A 254 8.70 15.60 12.09
CA TYR A 254 8.93 15.23 13.48
C TYR A 254 10.18 14.34 13.55
N THR A 255 11.10 14.69 14.45
CA THR A 255 12.28 13.89 14.81
C THR A 255 12.18 13.46 16.29
N PRO A 256 13.12 12.65 16.82
CA PRO A 256 13.09 12.26 18.22
C PRO A 256 13.16 13.44 19.21
N THR A 257 13.75 14.56 18.80
CA THR A 257 14.08 15.68 19.71
C THR A 257 13.22 16.91 19.46
N GLN A 258 12.82 17.18 18.21
CA GLN A 258 12.07 18.39 17.85
C GLN A 258 11.24 18.25 16.58
N VAL A 259 10.50 19.32 16.25
CA VAL A 259 9.67 19.40 15.05
C VAL A 259 10.21 20.52 14.17
N TYR A 260 10.53 20.19 12.92
CA TYR A 260 10.97 21.14 11.91
C TYR A 260 9.79 21.57 11.05
N ARG A 261 9.61 22.89 10.92
CA ARG A 261 8.59 23.51 10.06
C ARG A 261 9.25 24.00 8.79
N TYR A 262 8.79 23.49 7.66
CA TYR A 262 9.20 23.92 6.33
C TYR A 262 8.04 24.63 5.63
N THR A 263 8.36 25.66 4.87
CA THR A 263 7.38 26.35 4.01
C THR A 263 7.68 26.03 2.56
N VAL A 264 6.67 25.57 1.83
CA VAL A 264 6.77 25.23 0.40
C VAL A 264 7.14 26.47 -0.40
N GLN A 265 8.22 26.36 -1.17
CA GLN A 265 8.73 27.41 -2.03
C GLN A 265 8.36 27.18 -3.50
N GLN A 266 8.32 25.92 -3.92
CA GLN A 266 8.07 25.55 -5.31
C GLN A 266 7.48 24.15 -5.42
N SER A 267 6.64 23.94 -6.44
CA SER A 267 6.20 22.62 -6.90
C SER A 267 6.44 22.51 -8.40
N ARG A 268 6.94 21.37 -8.88
CA ARG A 268 7.23 21.12 -10.31
C ARG A 268 7.05 19.66 -10.68
N ILE A 269 6.63 19.43 -11.92
CA ILE A 269 6.63 18.11 -12.55
C ILE A 269 7.90 17.98 -13.37
N ILE A 270 8.63 16.88 -13.18
CA ILE A 270 9.92 16.62 -13.82
C ILE A 270 9.96 15.23 -14.47
N GLU A 271 10.93 15.03 -15.35
CA GLU A 271 11.26 13.71 -15.88
C GLU A 271 11.89 12.83 -14.78
N PRO A 272 11.65 11.50 -14.77
CA PRO A 272 12.24 10.59 -13.77
C PRO A 272 13.77 10.56 -13.78
N THR A 273 14.40 10.98 -14.88
CA THR A 273 15.85 11.04 -15.05
C THR A 273 16.47 12.34 -14.53
N ASP A 274 15.66 13.35 -14.18
CA ASP A 274 16.15 14.62 -13.66
C ASP A 274 16.48 14.53 -12.16
N VAL A 275 17.67 13.99 -11.85
CA VAL A 275 18.18 13.86 -10.48
C VAL A 275 18.70 15.19 -9.90
N SER A 276 18.68 16.30 -10.66
CA SER A 276 19.20 17.58 -10.20
C SER A 276 18.46 18.11 -8.96
N VAL A 277 17.20 17.70 -8.80
CA VAL A 277 16.34 18.08 -7.66
C VAL A 277 16.81 17.49 -6.33
N MET A 278 17.64 16.46 -6.37
CA MET A 278 18.19 15.77 -5.21
C MET A 278 19.56 16.34 -4.79
N ALA A 279 20.08 17.34 -5.50
CA ALA A 279 21.37 17.94 -5.19
C ALA A 279 21.36 18.62 -3.80
N GLN A 280 22.53 18.62 -3.16
CA GLN A 280 22.72 19.27 -1.87
C GLN A 280 22.61 20.80 -1.99
N THR A 281 22.01 21.42 -0.97
CA THR A 281 21.75 22.86 -0.91
C THR A 281 22.62 23.54 0.14
N SER A 282 22.78 24.86 0.03
CA SER A 282 23.56 25.64 0.99
C SER A 282 22.86 25.89 2.32
N GLY A 283 21.56 25.64 2.40
CA GLY A 283 20.74 25.74 3.61
C GLY A 283 19.81 24.52 3.75
N PRO A 284 19.06 24.44 4.86
CA PRO A 284 18.14 23.35 5.15
C PRO A 284 16.92 23.40 4.23
N VAL A 285 16.85 22.44 3.30
CA VAL A 285 15.78 22.30 2.32
C VAL A 285 15.17 20.91 2.47
N LEU A 286 13.85 20.83 2.31
CA LEU A 286 13.10 19.59 2.24
C LEU A 286 12.55 19.41 0.82
N THR A 287 12.85 18.27 0.21
CA THR A 287 12.32 17.90 -1.11
C THR A 287 11.43 16.67 -0.98
N LEU A 288 10.15 16.80 -1.33
CA LEU A 288 9.20 15.70 -1.38
C LEU A 288 9.08 15.21 -2.82
N ILE A 289 9.16 13.89 -3.03
CA ILE A 289 9.11 13.28 -4.37
C ILE A 289 8.04 12.19 -4.42
N SER A 290 7.22 12.21 -5.46
CA SER A 290 6.28 11.12 -5.76
C SER A 290 6.13 10.88 -7.25
N CYS A 291 5.48 9.78 -7.62
CA CYS A 291 5.11 9.52 -9.01
C CYS A 291 4.03 10.50 -9.50
N TYR A 292 3.98 10.72 -10.80
CA TYR A 292 2.96 11.52 -11.45
C TYR A 292 2.83 11.11 -12.93
N PRO A 293 1.67 11.24 -13.59
CA PRO A 293 0.34 11.42 -13.01
C PRO A 293 -0.16 10.15 -12.32
N TYR A 294 -1.13 10.29 -11.43
CA TYR A 294 -1.68 9.21 -10.61
C TYR A 294 -2.08 7.98 -11.46
N GLY A 295 -1.56 6.80 -11.10
CA GLY A 295 -1.82 5.52 -11.76
C GLY A 295 -1.15 5.34 -13.13
N VAL A 296 -0.26 6.26 -13.52
CA VAL A 296 0.47 6.25 -14.82
C VAL A 296 1.98 6.39 -14.62
N ASP A 297 2.41 7.22 -13.67
CA ASP A 297 3.78 7.30 -13.13
C ASP A 297 4.91 7.59 -14.13
N THR A 298 4.59 8.26 -15.25
CA THR A 298 5.55 8.62 -16.29
C THR A 298 6.53 9.73 -15.91
N HIS A 299 6.17 10.54 -14.92
CA HIS A 299 6.90 11.70 -14.42
C HIS A 299 7.04 11.62 -12.89
N ARG A 300 7.70 12.62 -12.32
CA ARG A 300 7.72 12.84 -10.86
C ARG A 300 7.14 14.19 -10.52
N ILE A 301 6.35 14.24 -9.46
CA ILE A 301 5.97 15.48 -8.81
C ILE A 301 6.98 15.75 -7.70
N VAL A 302 7.50 16.97 -7.67
CA VAL A 302 8.52 17.40 -6.70
C VAL A 302 8.08 18.69 -6.04
N VAL A 303 8.01 18.66 -4.71
CA VAL A 303 7.73 19.82 -3.88
C VAL A 303 8.98 20.18 -3.09
N ILE A 304 9.42 21.43 -3.19
CA ILE A 304 10.61 21.95 -2.53
C ILE A 304 10.17 22.95 -1.48
N ALA A 305 10.64 22.77 -0.25
CA ALA A 305 10.33 23.61 0.89
C ALA A 305 11.62 24.02 1.63
N ALA A 306 11.62 25.21 2.21
CA ALA A 306 12.74 25.73 2.98
C ALA A 306 12.36 25.79 4.46
N LEU A 307 13.33 25.54 5.35
CA LEU A 307 13.10 25.61 6.79
C LEU A 307 12.74 27.04 7.20
N GLU A 308 11.71 27.18 8.02
CA GLU A 308 11.34 28.44 8.66
C GLU A 308 12.20 28.64 9.93
N PHE A 309 12.77 29.84 10.07
CA PHE A 309 13.65 30.20 11.19
C PHE A 309 12.93 31.00 12.26
#